data_AF-A0A416XS09-F1
#
_entry.id   AF-A0A416XS09-F1
#
_cell.length_a   1.000
_cell.length_b   1.000
_cell.length_c   1.000
_cell.angle_alpha   90.00
_cell.angle_beta   90.00
_cell.angle_gamma   90.00
#
_symmetry.space_group_name_H-M   'P 1'
#
loop_
_entity.id
_entity.type
_entity.pdbx_description
1 polymer ?
#
loop_
_entity_poly.entity_id
_entity_poly.type
_entity_poly.pdbx_seq_one_letter_code
_entity_poly.pdbx_strand_id
1 'polypeptide(L)'
;MMFWIIFFAVLAVLAAGYFFSILPATSRRQECLKFAEWNYAHRGLWNAAEGVPENSLPAFARAAEQGYAIELDIQITKDGRIVVFHDDTMKRMCGNEGKISDYTYEELQQFHLGDSTEKIPLLREVLQTVDGRVPLLIEIKMPGLSTAVCAGFQKEMEGYTGMFCMESFNSLALRWCRRHMPQTLRGQLSGRFSKDDKVHLILRIMARHLMLNFIGKPDFIAYDHRYADCPGFLIDRMLFRTPAFAWTVKDEHVYNRTRKKFDAAIFEHFHPKDGFQKPKRHHRSGKMQAQKVIVKKEKNRLETDELFLKK
;
A
#
# COMPACT_ATOMS: atom_id res chain seq x y z
N MET A 1 34.45 -35.02 -14.59
CA MET A 1 34.51 -34.33 -13.27
C MET A 1 34.55 -32.81 -13.41
N MET A 2 35.49 -32.24 -14.18
CA MET A 2 35.61 -30.78 -14.41
C MET A 2 34.34 -30.11 -14.95
N PHE A 3 33.66 -30.74 -15.93
CA PHE A 3 32.41 -30.23 -16.48
C PHE A 3 31.33 -29.99 -15.40
N TRP A 4 31.12 -30.96 -14.51
CA TRP A 4 30.12 -30.85 -13.45
C TRP A 4 30.48 -29.76 -12.43
N ILE A 5 31.76 -29.60 -12.09
CA ILE A 5 32.22 -28.52 -11.21
C ILE A 5 31.89 -27.16 -11.82
N ILE A 6 32.24 -26.95 -13.10
CA ILE A 6 31.94 -25.70 -13.82
C ILE A 6 30.43 -25.49 -13.91
N PHE A 7 29.66 -26.52 -14.25
CA PHE A 7 28.20 -26.46 -14.34
C PHE A 7 27.55 -26.01 -13.03
N PHE A 8 27.90 -26.63 -11.90
CA PHE A 8 27.35 -26.25 -10.60
C PHE A 8 27.83 -24.88 -10.14
N ALA A 9 29.07 -24.49 -10.45
CA ALA A 9 29.56 -23.14 -10.15
C ALA A 9 28.76 -22.06 -10.91
N VAL A 10 28.51 -22.26 -12.21
CA VAL A 10 27.68 -21.35 -13.01
C VAL A 10 26.26 -21.28 -12.45
N LEU A 11 25.65 -22.42 -12.11
CA LEU A 11 24.31 -22.46 -11.52
C LEU A 11 24.25 -21.70 -10.19
N ALA A 12 25.28 -21.83 -9.34
CA ALA A 12 25.36 -21.12 -8.07
C ALA A 12 25.47 -19.60 -8.28
N VAL A 13 26.26 -19.13 -9.24
CA VAL A 13 26.39 -17.71 -9.58
C VAL A 13 25.07 -17.14 -10.11
N LEU A 14 24.37 -17.87 -10.99
CA LEU A 14 23.07 -17.45 -11.51
C LEU A 14 22.01 -17.37 -10.39
N ALA A 15 21.99 -18.37 -9.50
CA ALA A 15 21.10 -18.36 -8.34
C ALA A 15 21.41 -17.18 -7.41
N ALA A 16 22.69 -16.95 -7.08
CA ALA A 16 23.10 -15.81 -6.26
C ALA A 16 22.73 -14.47 -6.90
N GLY A 17 22.93 -14.33 -8.22
CA GLY A 17 22.52 -13.15 -8.97
C GLY A 17 21.00 -12.92 -8.93
N TYR A 18 20.22 -13.99 -9.06
CA TYR A 18 18.76 -13.91 -8.93
C TYR A 18 18.35 -13.46 -7.52
N PHE A 19 18.84 -14.11 -6.46
CA PHE A 19 18.55 -13.72 -5.08
C PHE A 19 18.98 -12.29 -4.76
N PHE A 20 20.14 -11.87 -5.29
CA PHE A 20 20.60 -10.49 -5.17
C PHE A 20 19.61 -9.52 -5.84
N SER A 21 19.12 -9.86 -7.03
CA SER A 21 18.21 -8.99 -7.82
C SER A 21 16.87 -8.72 -7.09
N ILE A 22 16.35 -9.70 -6.37
CA ILE A 22 15.08 -9.59 -5.64
C ILE A 22 15.25 -9.08 -4.20
N LEU A 23 16.49 -8.90 -3.72
CA LEU A 23 16.80 -8.64 -2.32
C LEU A 23 16.20 -7.30 -1.81
N PRO A 24 15.22 -7.34 -0.88
CA PRO A 24 14.61 -6.15 -0.27
C PRO A 24 15.48 -5.57 0.86
N ALA A 25 15.00 -4.52 1.53
CA ALA A 25 15.51 -4.11 2.84
C ALA A 25 14.92 -5.02 3.93
N THR A 26 15.78 -5.59 4.77
CA THR A 26 15.38 -6.58 5.79
C THR A 26 15.40 -6.05 7.23
N SER A 27 16.01 -4.88 7.46
CA SER A 27 16.25 -4.35 8.81
C SER A 27 15.03 -3.66 9.45
N ARG A 28 14.09 -3.13 8.64
CA ARG A 28 12.98 -2.28 9.11
C ARG A 28 11.61 -2.97 9.14
N ARG A 29 11.60 -4.30 9.09
CA ARG A 29 10.37 -5.10 9.03
C ARG A 29 9.35 -4.75 10.11
N GLN A 30 9.78 -4.55 11.36
CA GLN A 30 8.85 -4.23 12.47
C GLN A 30 8.24 -2.83 12.34
N GLU A 31 8.98 -1.89 11.77
CA GLU A 31 8.47 -0.55 11.48
C GLU A 31 7.38 -0.60 10.41
N CYS A 32 7.61 -1.34 9.33
CA CYS A 32 6.60 -1.59 8.29
C CYS A 32 5.33 -2.27 8.82
N LEU A 33 5.46 -3.19 9.78
CA LEU A 33 4.29 -3.89 10.33
C LEU A 33 3.33 -2.95 11.09
N LYS A 34 3.80 -1.77 11.55
CA LYS A 34 2.92 -0.72 12.09
C LYS A 34 2.00 -0.11 11.04
N PHE A 35 2.46 -0.04 9.78
CA PHE A 35 1.63 0.37 8.65
C PHE A 35 0.62 -0.73 8.27
N ALA A 36 1.00 -2.00 8.46
CA ALA A 36 0.12 -3.14 8.19
C ALA A 36 -1.07 -3.30 9.17
N GLU A 37 -1.15 -2.49 10.22
CA GLU A 37 -2.30 -2.49 11.15
C GLU A 37 -3.53 -1.79 10.57
N TRP A 38 -3.34 -1.05 9.47
CA TRP A 38 -4.36 -0.20 8.86
C TRP A 38 -4.96 -0.82 7.59
N ASN A 39 -6.21 -0.48 7.34
CA ASN A 39 -6.85 -0.67 6.03
C ASN A 39 -6.69 0.62 5.23
N TYR A 40 -6.20 0.52 3.99
CA TYR A 40 -5.91 1.67 3.15
C TYR A 40 -7.04 1.91 2.15
N ALA A 41 -7.71 3.05 2.25
CA ALA A 41 -8.69 3.49 1.27
C ALA A 41 -7.96 3.95 0.00
N HIS A 42 -8.11 3.20 -1.09
CA HIS A 42 -7.50 3.47 -2.39
C HIS A 42 -8.03 4.79 -2.95
N ARG A 43 -7.16 5.80 -3.06
CA ARG A 43 -7.50 7.17 -3.50
C ARG A 43 -8.55 7.85 -2.61
N GLY A 44 -8.57 7.50 -1.32
CA GLY A 44 -9.56 7.94 -0.33
C GLY A 44 -10.89 7.17 -0.38
N LEU A 45 -11.85 7.55 0.47
CA LEU A 45 -13.20 6.99 0.47
C LEU A 45 -14.08 7.74 -0.52
N TRP A 46 -13.86 7.47 -1.80
CA TRP A 46 -14.56 8.13 -2.89
C TRP A 46 -15.86 7.41 -3.29
N ASN A 47 -16.83 8.18 -3.76
CA ASN A 47 -18.06 7.71 -4.38
C ASN A 47 -18.52 8.74 -5.42
N ALA A 48 -18.24 8.47 -6.70
CA ALA A 48 -18.57 9.38 -7.80
C ALA A 48 -20.08 9.67 -7.90
N ALA A 49 -20.94 8.73 -7.52
CA ALA A 49 -22.40 8.91 -7.55
C ALA A 49 -22.90 9.92 -6.49
N GLU A 50 -22.09 10.18 -5.46
CA GLU A 50 -22.35 11.20 -4.44
C GLU A 50 -21.59 12.52 -4.72
N GLY A 51 -20.97 12.66 -5.89
CA GLY A 51 -20.14 13.81 -6.21
C GLY A 51 -18.81 13.85 -5.44
N VAL A 52 -18.33 12.71 -4.93
CA VAL A 52 -17.02 12.59 -4.26
C VAL A 52 -16.07 11.77 -5.13
N PRO A 53 -15.28 12.41 -6.00
CA PRO A 53 -14.38 11.70 -6.91
C PRO A 53 -13.15 11.12 -6.18
N GLU A 54 -12.50 10.15 -6.81
CA GLU A 54 -11.19 9.63 -6.37
C GLU A 54 -10.14 10.75 -6.26
N ASN A 55 -9.18 10.61 -5.34
CA ASN A 55 -8.09 11.55 -5.13
C ASN A 55 -8.53 13.01 -4.86
N SER A 56 -9.69 13.20 -4.20
CA SER A 56 -10.24 14.51 -3.83
C SER A 56 -10.16 14.78 -2.33
N LEU A 57 -10.18 16.06 -1.94
CA LEU A 57 -10.19 16.45 -0.53
C LEU A 57 -11.36 15.83 0.26
N PRO A 58 -12.60 15.79 -0.25
CA PRO A 58 -13.70 15.13 0.47
C PRO A 58 -13.51 13.62 0.62
N ALA A 59 -12.93 12.93 -0.37
CA ALA A 59 -12.63 11.50 -0.26
C ALA A 59 -11.60 11.22 0.85
N PHE A 60 -10.57 12.08 0.97
CA PHE A 60 -9.56 11.98 2.02
C PHE A 60 -10.11 12.34 3.40
N ALA A 61 -10.92 13.40 3.50
CA ALA A 61 -11.59 13.78 4.74
C ALA A 61 -12.46 12.64 5.29
N ARG A 62 -13.31 12.04 4.42
CA ARG A 62 -14.14 10.87 4.78
C ARG A 62 -13.33 9.68 5.28
N ALA A 63 -12.21 9.37 4.60
CA ALA A 63 -11.33 8.27 5.02
C ALA A 63 -10.73 8.52 6.41
N ALA A 64 -10.22 9.73 6.65
CA ALA A 64 -9.64 10.11 7.94
C ALA A 64 -10.68 10.12 9.07
N GLU A 65 -11.91 10.61 8.81
CA GLU A 65 -13.03 10.61 9.76
C GLU A 65 -13.46 9.19 10.14
N GLN A 66 -13.41 8.24 9.20
CA GLN A 66 -13.76 6.85 9.44
C GLN A 66 -12.57 6.00 9.95
N GLY A 67 -11.40 6.60 10.15
CA GLY A 67 -10.22 5.92 10.69
C GLY A 67 -9.53 4.96 9.71
N TYR A 68 -9.70 5.16 8.40
CA TYR A 68 -8.94 4.43 7.39
C TYR A 68 -7.66 5.17 7.03
N ALA A 69 -6.56 4.42 6.87
CA ALA A 69 -5.38 4.97 6.21
C ALA A 69 -5.72 5.31 4.76
N ILE A 70 -4.95 6.20 4.16
CA ILE A 70 -5.22 6.71 2.82
C ILE A 70 -4.09 6.30 1.90
N GLU A 71 -4.44 5.69 0.77
CA GLU A 71 -3.55 5.58 -0.38
C GLU A 71 -3.88 6.72 -1.36
N LEU A 72 -2.85 7.32 -1.96
CA LEU A 72 -2.99 8.43 -2.91
C LEU A 72 -1.83 8.49 -3.91
N ASP A 73 -2.09 9.04 -5.08
CA ASP A 73 -1.15 9.12 -6.20
C ASP A 73 -0.63 10.54 -6.42
N ILE A 74 0.69 10.75 -6.42
CA ILE A 74 1.26 12.08 -6.69
C ILE A 74 1.91 12.20 -8.07
N GLN A 75 1.71 13.36 -8.68
CA GLN A 75 2.33 13.80 -9.91
C GLN A 75 2.86 15.23 -9.78
N ILE A 76 3.60 15.70 -10.79
CA ILE A 76 4.19 17.04 -10.82
C ILE A 76 3.68 17.84 -12.02
N THR A 77 3.27 19.08 -11.77
CA THR A 77 2.82 20.02 -12.80
C THR A 77 4.00 20.62 -13.57
N LYS A 78 3.72 21.31 -14.68
CA LYS A 78 4.70 22.03 -15.50
C LYS A 78 5.51 23.05 -14.70
N ASP A 79 4.88 23.73 -13.75
CA ASP A 79 5.48 24.72 -12.84
C ASP A 79 6.02 24.10 -11.53
N GLY A 80 6.13 22.77 -11.46
CA GLY A 80 6.83 22.08 -10.38
C GLY A 80 6.03 21.89 -9.09
N ARG A 81 4.71 22.00 -9.13
CA ARG A 81 3.82 21.77 -7.99
C ARG A 81 3.46 20.29 -7.89
N ILE A 82 3.41 19.75 -6.67
CA ILE A 82 2.98 18.36 -6.45
C ILE A 82 1.48 18.33 -6.27
N VAL A 83 0.82 17.58 -7.15
CA VAL A 83 -0.64 17.40 -7.15
C VAL A 83 -0.99 15.94 -6.97
N VAL A 84 -2.22 15.67 -6.55
CA VAL A 84 -2.72 14.31 -6.33
C VAL A 84 -3.62 13.88 -7.48
N PHE A 85 -3.16 12.93 -8.29
CA PHE A 85 -3.83 12.48 -9.50
C PHE A 85 -3.29 11.12 -9.99
N HIS A 86 -4.16 10.15 -10.26
CA HIS A 86 -3.76 8.78 -10.59
C HIS A 86 -3.26 8.61 -12.04
N ASP A 87 -4.07 9.03 -13.02
CA ASP A 87 -3.87 8.62 -14.41
C ASP A 87 -2.70 9.35 -15.07
N ASP A 88 -2.08 8.71 -16.07
CA ASP A 88 -1.04 9.34 -16.89
C ASP A 88 -1.56 10.54 -17.69
N THR A 89 -2.87 10.57 -18.00
CA THR A 89 -3.54 11.64 -18.75
C THR A 89 -4.80 12.09 -18.02
N MET A 90 -5.22 13.34 -18.27
CA MET A 90 -6.42 13.90 -17.66
C MET A 90 -7.72 13.41 -18.28
N LYS A 91 -7.67 12.57 -19.32
CA LYS A 91 -8.82 12.27 -20.18
C LYS A 91 -9.98 11.62 -19.43
N ARG A 92 -9.70 10.61 -18.61
CA ARG A 92 -10.75 9.87 -17.89
C ARG A 92 -11.36 10.71 -16.77
N MET A 93 -10.52 11.37 -15.99
CA MET A 93 -10.97 12.05 -14.77
C MET A 93 -11.39 13.49 -14.98
N CYS A 94 -10.92 14.19 -16.00
CA CYS A 94 -11.27 15.60 -16.23
C CYS A 94 -11.96 15.82 -17.58
N GLY A 95 -11.93 14.84 -18.49
CA GLY A 95 -12.42 14.99 -19.87
C GLY A 95 -11.45 15.72 -20.81
N ASN A 96 -10.39 16.30 -20.27
CA ASN A 96 -9.37 17.07 -21.00
C ASN A 96 -8.20 16.20 -21.49
N GLU A 97 -7.62 16.57 -22.63
CA GLU A 97 -6.41 15.92 -23.15
C GLU A 97 -5.16 16.35 -22.39
N GLY A 98 -4.05 15.63 -22.60
CA GLY A 98 -2.75 15.96 -22.03
C GLY A 98 -2.48 15.34 -20.66
N LYS A 99 -1.26 15.55 -20.17
CA LYS A 99 -0.74 15.05 -18.89
C LYS A 99 -0.69 16.16 -17.87
N ILE A 100 -0.63 15.79 -16.59
CA ILE A 100 -0.42 16.76 -15.49
C ILE A 100 0.83 17.63 -15.74
N SER A 101 1.91 17.06 -16.28
CA SER A 101 3.16 17.77 -16.57
C SER A 101 3.07 18.79 -17.72
N ASP A 102 1.97 18.81 -18.46
CA ASP A 102 1.78 19.72 -19.60
C ASP A 102 1.17 21.06 -19.17
N TYR A 103 0.62 21.14 -17.95
CA TYR A 103 -0.12 22.28 -17.42
C TYR A 103 0.53 22.85 -16.16
N THR A 104 0.43 24.17 -15.97
CA THR A 104 0.70 24.80 -14.66
C THR A 104 -0.42 24.48 -13.69
N TYR A 105 -0.18 24.62 -12.38
CA TYR A 105 -1.24 24.41 -11.40
C TYR A 105 -2.44 25.35 -11.61
N GLU A 106 -2.20 26.60 -12.00
CA GLU A 106 -3.26 27.58 -12.27
C GLU A 106 -4.14 27.15 -13.46
N GLU A 107 -3.54 26.61 -14.53
CA GLU A 107 -4.29 26.05 -15.65
C GLU A 107 -5.11 24.83 -15.22
N LEU A 108 -4.56 23.96 -14.36
CA LEU A 108 -5.29 22.80 -13.83
C LEU A 108 -6.52 23.17 -13.00
N GLN A 109 -6.54 24.34 -12.37
CA GLN A 109 -7.71 24.80 -11.59
C GLN A 109 -8.94 25.12 -12.47
N GLN A 110 -8.79 25.17 -13.80
CA GLN A 110 -9.93 25.30 -14.71
C GLN A 110 -10.71 23.98 -14.89
N PHE A 111 -10.10 22.84 -14.55
CA PHE A 111 -10.70 21.52 -14.72
C PHE A 111 -11.37 21.04 -13.42
N HIS A 112 -12.20 20.01 -13.52
CA HIS A 112 -12.87 19.37 -12.39
C HIS A 112 -12.62 17.87 -12.40
N LEU A 113 -12.68 17.26 -11.23
CA LEU A 113 -12.60 15.81 -11.07
C LEU A 113 -13.98 15.16 -11.27
N GLY A 114 -14.11 14.34 -12.30
CA GLY A 114 -15.36 13.71 -12.72
C GLY A 114 -16.44 14.75 -13.03
N ASP A 115 -17.69 14.39 -12.74
CA ASP A 115 -18.86 15.27 -12.87
C ASP A 115 -19.09 16.11 -11.58
N SER A 116 -18.04 16.40 -10.81
CA SER A 116 -18.14 17.14 -9.54
C SER A 116 -17.64 18.59 -9.65
N THR A 117 -17.73 19.34 -8.56
CA THR A 117 -17.11 20.66 -8.42
C THR A 117 -15.68 20.61 -7.85
N GLU A 118 -15.18 19.42 -7.53
CA GLU A 118 -13.86 19.25 -6.91
C GLU A 118 -12.74 19.49 -7.90
N LYS A 119 -11.64 20.07 -7.40
CA LYS A 119 -10.42 20.37 -8.16
C LYS A 119 -9.36 19.31 -7.90
N ILE A 120 -8.37 19.24 -8.78
CA ILE A 120 -7.15 18.45 -8.56
C ILE A 120 -6.40 19.10 -7.38
N PRO A 121 -6.26 18.42 -6.22
CA PRO A 121 -5.67 19.05 -5.05
C PRO A 121 -4.14 19.01 -5.11
N LEU A 122 -3.51 19.97 -4.44
CA LEU A 122 -2.10 19.92 -4.10
C LEU A 122 -1.87 18.89 -2.99
N LEU A 123 -0.69 18.29 -2.97
CA LEU A 123 -0.31 17.39 -1.87
C LEU A 123 -0.41 18.09 -0.50
N ARG A 124 0.09 19.33 -0.36
CA ARG A 124 -0.07 20.12 0.88
C ARG A 124 -1.52 20.26 1.36
N GLU A 125 -2.49 20.40 0.45
CA GLU A 125 -3.91 20.51 0.83
C GLU A 125 -4.42 19.18 1.38
N VAL A 126 -3.97 18.06 0.81
CA VAL A 126 -4.25 16.72 1.35
C VAL A 126 -3.57 16.51 2.70
N LEU A 127 -2.30 16.91 2.86
CA LEU A 127 -1.59 16.80 4.14
C LEU A 127 -2.31 17.60 5.24
N GLN A 128 -2.77 18.82 4.94
CA GLN A 128 -3.57 19.65 5.84
C GLN A 128 -4.94 19.04 6.13
N THR A 129 -5.60 18.47 5.12
CA THR A 129 -6.89 17.80 5.29
C THR A 129 -6.76 16.60 6.22
N VAL A 130 -5.71 15.79 6.07
CA VAL A 130 -5.51 14.58 6.88
C VAL A 130 -4.98 14.92 8.27
N ASP A 131 -4.14 15.94 8.39
CA ASP A 131 -3.61 16.48 9.66
C ASP A 131 -3.03 15.40 10.59
N GLY A 132 -2.33 14.42 10.01
CA GLY A 132 -1.72 13.30 10.74
C GLY A 132 -2.69 12.35 11.45
N ARG A 133 -4.01 12.48 11.25
CA ARG A 133 -5.03 11.65 11.92
C ARG A 133 -4.95 10.17 11.54
N VAL A 134 -4.56 9.88 10.31
CA VAL A 134 -4.42 8.53 9.76
C VAL A 134 -3.15 8.42 8.91
N PRO A 135 -2.55 7.23 8.73
CA PRO A 135 -1.37 7.07 7.90
C PRO A 135 -1.63 7.34 6.41
N LEU A 136 -0.60 7.83 5.73
CA LEU A 136 -0.56 7.99 4.27
C LEU A 136 0.33 6.94 3.61
N LEU A 137 -0.17 6.32 2.55
CA LEU A 137 0.59 5.54 1.57
C LEU A 137 0.62 6.33 0.27
N ILE A 138 1.79 6.86 -0.08
CA ILE A 138 1.91 7.84 -1.18
C ILE A 138 2.59 7.18 -2.37
N GLU A 139 1.85 6.93 -3.45
CA GLU A 139 2.43 6.47 -4.71
C GLU A 139 3.09 7.64 -5.45
N ILE A 140 4.40 7.53 -5.71
CA ILE A 140 5.10 8.45 -6.61
C ILE A 140 4.97 7.94 -8.05
N LYS A 141 4.15 8.60 -8.87
CA LYS A 141 4.05 8.33 -10.30
C LYS A 141 5.28 8.91 -11.01
N MET A 142 6.07 8.03 -11.62
CA MET A 142 7.28 8.42 -12.36
C MET A 142 7.34 7.66 -13.69
N PRO A 143 6.58 8.07 -14.71
CA PRO A 143 6.47 7.35 -15.99
C PRO A 143 7.77 7.39 -16.83
N GLY A 144 8.77 8.17 -16.41
CA GLY A 144 10.06 8.28 -17.08
C GLY A 144 11.24 8.24 -16.10
N LEU A 145 12.33 8.94 -16.46
CA LEU A 145 13.55 9.02 -15.64
C LEU A 145 13.65 10.30 -14.80
N SER A 146 12.75 11.27 -15.02
CA SER A 146 12.76 12.53 -14.28
C SER A 146 12.41 12.28 -12.81
N THR A 147 13.29 12.71 -11.91
CA THR A 147 13.10 12.60 -10.45
C THR A 147 12.55 13.88 -9.83
N ALA A 148 12.08 14.84 -10.65
CA ALA A 148 11.55 16.12 -10.19
C ALA A 148 10.38 15.96 -9.21
N VAL A 149 9.49 14.99 -9.46
CA VAL A 149 8.38 14.64 -8.55
C VAL A 149 8.91 14.18 -7.18
N CYS A 150 10.04 13.47 -7.13
CA CYS A 150 10.63 13.02 -5.87
C CYS A 150 11.21 14.20 -5.07
N ALA A 151 11.86 15.15 -5.74
CA ALA A 151 12.39 16.36 -5.11
C ALA A 151 11.26 17.26 -4.58
N GLY A 152 10.20 17.47 -5.37
CA GLY A 152 9.04 18.22 -4.91
C GLY A 152 8.31 17.49 -3.78
N PHE A 153 8.18 16.16 -3.84
CA PHE A 153 7.64 15.35 -2.74
C PHE A 153 8.42 15.56 -1.45
N GLN A 154 9.76 15.46 -1.47
CA GLN A 154 10.58 15.71 -0.28
C GLN A 154 10.27 17.07 0.34
N LYS A 155 10.17 18.13 -0.48
CA LYS A 155 9.87 19.49 -0.03
C LYS A 155 8.48 19.61 0.59
N GLU A 156 7.46 19.03 -0.03
CA GLU A 156 6.08 19.06 0.50
C GLU A 156 5.95 18.29 1.82
N MET A 157 6.78 17.27 2.04
CA MET A 157 6.80 16.51 3.29
C MET A 157 7.59 17.18 4.43
N GLU A 158 8.28 18.31 4.18
CA GLU A 158 8.99 19.03 5.23
C GLU A 158 8.00 19.54 6.29
N GLY A 159 8.20 19.15 7.55
CA GLY A 159 7.35 19.54 8.67
C GLY A 159 6.09 18.71 8.87
N TYR A 160 5.74 17.79 7.95
CA TYR A 160 4.65 16.86 8.18
C TYR A 160 5.06 15.80 9.21
N THR A 161 4.30 15.70 10.30
CA THR A 161 4.60 14.80 11.44
C THR A 161 3.73 13.54 11.46
N GLY A 162 2.70 13.47 10.61
CA GLY A 162 1.84 12.30 10.48
C GLY A 162 2.59 11.08 9.95
N MET A 163 2.07 9.89 10.23
CA MET A 163 2.65 8.65 9.71
C MET A 163 2.51 8.60 8.18
N PHE A 164 3.61 8.37 7.47
CA PHE A 164 3.56 8.12 6.03
C PHE A 164 4.63 7.12 5.58
N CYS A 165 4.34 6.44 4.49
CA CYS A 165 5.30 5.69 3.69
C CYS A 165 5.05 5.97 2.21
N MET A 166 6.04 5.71 1.38
CA MET A 166 5.93 5.93 -0.06
C MET A 166 6.02 4.62 -0.82
N GLU A 167 5.45 4.57 -2.01
CA GLU A 167 5.61 3.46 -2.94
C GLU A 167 5.71 3.93 -4.39
N SER A 168 6.19 3.07 -5.29
CA SER A 168 6.20 3.36 -6.72
C SER A 168 6.41 2.08 -7.53
N PHE A 169 5.84 2.03 -8.73
CA PHE A 169 6.21 1.01 -9.72
C PHE A 169 7.65 1.22 -10.22
N ASN A 170 8.14 2.46 -10.23
CA ASN A 170 9.46 2.79 -10.73
C ASN A 170 10.51 2.70 -9.62
N SER A 171 11.35 1.65 -9.66
CA SER A 171 12.39 1.40 -8.64
C SER A 171 13.42 2.53 -8.52
N LEU A 172 13.52 3.44 -9.50
CA LEU A 172 14.36 4.63 -9.40
C LEU A 172 13.80 5.66 -8.40
N ALA A 173 12.47 5.77 -8.25
CA ALA A 173 11.86 6.61 -7.22
C ALA A 173 12.22 6.09 -5.82
N LEU A 174 12.13 4.77 -5.61
CA LEU A 174 12.55 4.13 -4.36
C LEU A 174 14.04 4.38 -4.07
N ARG A 175 14.90 4.23 -5.08
CA ARG A 175 16.34 4.50 -4.95
C ARG A 175 16.60 5.97 -4.62
N TRP A 176 15.87 6.90 -5.24
CA TRP A 176 15.99 8.32 -4.95
C TRP A 176 15.60 8.60 -3.49
N CYS A 177 14.45 8.10 -3.04
CA CYS A 177 14.00 8.24 -1.65
C CYS A 177 14.98 7.57 -0.68
N ARG A 178 15.57 6.42 -1.04
CA ARG A 178 16.59 5.76 -0.22
C ARG A 178 17.81 6.64 0.03
N ARG A 179 18.19 7.47 -0.94
CA ARG A 179 19.34 8.36 -0.85
C ARG A 179 19.03 9.68 -0.13
N HIS A 180 17.86 10.26 -0.38
CA HIS A 180 17.53 11.63 0.09
C HIS A 180 16.57 11.66 1.28
N MET A 181 15.75 10.62 1.44
CA MET A 181 14.80 10.45 2.54
C MET A 181 15.00 9.09 3.22
N PRO A 182 16.20 8.76 3.74
CA PRO A 182 16.52 7.42 4.21
C PRO A 182 15.61 6.91 5.34
N GLN A 183 14.99 7.81 6.12
CA GLN A 183 14.05 7.44 7.18
C GLN A 183 12.67 7.02 6.68
N THR A 184 12.23 7.51 5.52
CA THR A 184 10.94 7.13 4.94
C THR A 184 10.93 5.65 4.53
N LEU A 185 9.89 4.91 4.94
CA LEU A 185 9.66 3.55 4.48
C LEU A 185 9.21 3.54 3.02
N ARG A 186 9.68 2.55 2.26
CA ARG A 186 9.53 2.49 0.80
C ARG A 186 8.93 1.17 0.34
N GLY A 187 7.89 1.23 -0.48
CA GLY A 187 7.20 0.09 -1.07
C GLY A 187 7.54 -0.09 -2.54
N GLN A 188 7.86 -1.31 -2.97
CA GLN A 188 7.88 -1.62 -4.40
C GLN A 188 6.48 -2.03 -4.83
N LEU A 189 5.84 -1.20 -5.67
CA LEU A 189 4.61 -1.60 -6.36
C LEU A 189 4.96 -2.56 -7.49
N SER A 190 4.22 -3.67 -7.59
CA SER A 190 4.38 -4.65 -8.66
C SER A 190 3.11 -5.47 -8.86
N GLY A 191 3.02 -6.19 -9.97
CA GLY A 191 1.85 -6.98 -10.31
C GLY A 191 1.81 -7.37 -11.77
N ARG A 192 0.63 -7.23 -12.39
CA ARG A 192 0.46 -7.51 -13.81
C ARG A 192 0.82 -6.28 -14.64
N PHE A 193 1.92 -6.40 -15.38
CA PHE A 193 2.24 -5.47 -16.46
C PHE A 193 1.61 -5.92 -17.80
N SER A 194 0.90 -5.03 -18.50
CA SER A 194 0.31 -5.20 -19.84
C SER A 194 1.27 -4.77 -20.96
N LYS A 195 0.99 -5.19 -22.21
CA LYS A 195 1.70 -4.70 -23.40
C LYS A 195 1.51 -3.20 -23.60
N ASP A 196 0.41 -2.66 -23.07
CA ASP A 196 0.02 -1.26 -23.21
C ASP A 196 0.81 -0.32 -22.28
N ASP A 197 1.54 -0.86 -21.29
CA ASP A 197 2.31 -0.07 -20.31
C ASP A 197 3.49 0.69 -20.94
N LYS A 198 3.71 0.59 -22.26
CA LYS A 198 4.83 1.21 -23.00
C LYS A 198 6.23 0.91 -22.41
N VAL A 199 6.35 -0.18 -21.64
CA VAL A 199 7.61 -0.67 -21.07
C VAL A 199 8.10 -1.92 -21.82
N HIS A 200 9.41 -2.01 -22.02
CA HIS A 200 10.05 -3.15 -22.67
C HIS A 200 9.74 -4.49 -21.96
N LEU A 201 9.54 -5.56 -22.73
CA LEU A 201 9.10 -6.87 -22.24
C LEU A 201 9.98 -7.42 -21.10
N ILE A 202 11.30 -7.36 -21.27
CA ILE A 202 12.25 -7.85 -20.25
C ILE A 202 12.06 -7.11 -18.93
N LEU A 203 11.90 -5.78 -18.98
CA LEU A 203 11.74 -4.98 -17.77
C LEU A 203 10.41 -5.29 -17.07
N ARG A 204 9.35 -5.57 -17.84
CA ARG A 204 8.05 -6.02 -17.29
C ARG A 204 8.16 -7.37 -16.58
N ILE A 205 8.92 -8.31 -17.13
CA ILE A 205 9.20 -9.60 -16.49
C ILE A 205 9.99 -9.37 -15.20
N MET A 206 11.07 -8.59 -15.27
CA MET A 206 11.89 -8.27 -14.10
C MET A 206 11.08 -7.61 -13.00
N ALA A 207 10.25 -6.61 -13.33
CA ALA A 207 9.40 -5.91 -12.36
C ALA A 207 8.38 -6.86 -11.71
N ARG A 208 7.69 -7.70 -12.50
CA ARG A 208 6.75 -8.72 -11.98
C ARG A 208 7.44 -9.69 -11.03
N HIS A 209 8.66 -10.10 -11.34
CA HIS A 209 9.44 -11.02 -10.52
C HIS A 209 10.29 -10.31 -9.44
N LEU A 210 10.05 -9.02 -9.20
CA LEU A 210 10.73 -8.19 -8.20
C LEU A 210 12.26 -8.08 -8.39
N MET A 211 12.78 -8.42 -9.57
CA MET A 211 14.22 -8.47 -9.88
C MET A 211 14.89 -7.09 -9.95
N LEU A 212 14.13 -6.02 -9.69
CA LEU A 212 14.63 -4.64 -9.58
C LEU A 212 14.74 -4.19 -8.11
N ASN A 213 14.35 -5.02 -7.14
CA ASN A 213 14.38 -4.69 -5.72
C ASN A 213 15.78 -4.32 -5.24
N PHE A 214 16.84 -4.88 -5.82
CA PHE A 214 18.21 -4.52 -5.44
C PHE A 214 18.54 -3.03 -5.63
N ILE A 215 17.84 -2.34 -6.55
CA ILE A 215 18.00 -0.91 -6.86
C ILE A 215 17.39 -0.07 -5.74
N GLY A 216 16.11 -0.30 -5.43
CA GLY A 216 15.34 0.49 -4.48
C GLY A 216 15.48 0.05 -3.01
N LYS A 217 15.82 -1.23 -2.77
CA LYS A 217 15.75 -1.92 -1.46
C LYS A 217 14.45 -1.60 -0.73
N PRO A 218 13.29 -2.03 -1.27
CA PRO A 218 12.00 -1.76 -0.64
C PRO A 218 11.91 -2.41 0.75
N ASP A 219 11.22 -1.75 1.68
CA ASP A 219 10.93 -2.26 3.02
C ASP A 219 9.63 -3.10 3.08
N PHE A 220 8.75 -2.90 2.10
CA PHE A 220 7.54 -3.70 1.88
C PHE A 220 7.26 -3.84 0.38
N ILE A 221 6.41 -4.80 0.01
CA ILE A 221 5.98 -5.01 -1.38
C ILE A 221 4.48 -4.75 -1.48
N ALA A 222 4.07 -3.79 -2.30
CA ALA A 222 2.67 -3.62 -2.66
C ALA A 222 2.40 -4.38 -3.96
N TYR A 223 1.60 -5.45 -3.88
CA TYR A 223 1.50 -6.42 -4.97
C TYR A 223 0.05 -6.68 -5.41
N ASP A 224 -0.15 -6.80 -6.73
CA ASP A 224 -1.45 -7.20 -7.29
C ASP A 224 -1.81 -8.60 -6.79
N HIS A 225 -2.82 -8.69 -5.92
CA HIS A 225 -3.16 -9.94 -5.24
C HIS A 225 -3.53 -11.09 -6.17
N ARG A 226 -3.96 -10.78 -7.39
CA ARG A 226 -4.34 -11.76 -8.43
C ARG A 226 -3.13 -12.51 -9.00
N TYR A 227 -1.92 -11.98 -8.80
CA TYR A 227 -0.66 -12.52 -9.34
C TYR A 227 0.34 -12.88 -8.22
N ALA A 228 -0.16 -12.96 -6.98
CA ALA A 228 0.61 -13.26 -5.77
C ALA A 228 0.97 -14.75 -5.62
N ASP A 229 1.16 -15.43 -6.74
CA ASP A 229 1.64 -16.79 -6.92
C ASP A 229 2.91 -16.84 -7.79
N CYS A 230 3.39 -15.68 -8.28
CA CYS A 230 4.63 -15.62 -9.04
C CYS A 230 5.83 -16.01 -8.15
N PRO A 231 6.85 -16.71 -8.72
CA PRO A 231 8.01 -17.17 -7.94
C PRO A 231 8.75 -16.04 -7.21
N GLY A 232 8.88 -14.86 -7.83
CA GLY A 232 9.58 -13.72 -7.22
C GLY A 232 8.92 -13.26 -5.92
N PHE A 233 7.60 -13.06 -5.96
CA PHE A 233 6.82 -12.70 -4.79
C PHE A 233 6.84 -13.80 -3.71
N LEU A 234 6.67 -15.07 -4.10
CA LEU A 234 6.67 -16.19 -3.16
C LEU A 234 8.03 -16.34 -2.45
N ILE A 235 9.13 -16.27 -3.21
CA ILE A 235 10.49 -16.35 -2.65
C ILE A 235 10.74 -15.18 -1.72
N ASP A 236 10.37 -13.96 -2.11
CA ASP A 236 10.55 -12.77 -1.28
C ASP A 236 9.80 -12.91 0.07
N ARG A 237 8.53 -13.35 0.02
CA ARG A 237 7.71 -13.63 1.21
C ARG A 237 8.28 -14.75 2.08
N MET A 238 8.75 -15.83 1.49
CA MET A 238 9.21 -17.01 2.23
C MET A 238 10.60 -16.81 2.84
N LEU A 239 11.54 -16.27 2.06
CA LEU A 239 12.94 -16.14 2.44
C LEU A 239 13.19 -14.87 3.26
N PHE A 240 12.73 -13.71 2.78
CA PHE A 240 13.01 -12.42 3.41
C PHE A 240 11.92 -11.97 4.38
N ARG A 241 10.72 -12.60 4.32
CA ARG A 241 9.57 -12.27 5.17
C ARG A 241 9.14 -10.80 5.06
N THR A 242 9.38 -10.21 3.89
CA THR A 242 9.05 -8.83 3.57
C THR A 242 7.54 -8.61 3.76
N PRO A 243 7.11 -7.58 4.50
CA PRO A 243 5.71 -7.21 4.59
C PRO A 243 5.12 -6.97 3.20
N ALA A 244 3.89 -7.44 2.97
CA ALA A 244 3.24 -7.29 1.68
C ALA A 244 1.83 -6.72 1.78
N PHE A 245 1.53 -5.72 0.95
CA PHE A 245 0.25 -5.02 0.90
C PHE A 245 -0.47 -5.41 -0.40
N ALA A 246 -1.72 -5.85 -0.30
CA ALA A 246 -2.52 -6.27 -1.45
C ALA A 246 -3.21 -5.08 -2.12
N TRP A 247 -3.07 -4.92 -3.43
CA TRP A 247 -3.88 -3.96 -4.20
C TRP A 247 -4.48 -4.61 -5.46
N THR A 248 -5.55 -4.08 -6.06
CA THR A 248 -6.63 -3.34 -5.37
C THR A 248 -7.69 -4.36 -4.98
N VAL A 249 -8.11 -4.35 -3.72
CA VAL A 249 -9.12 -5.26 -3.17
C VAL A 249 -10.49 -4.60 -3.28
N LYS A 250 -11.41 -5.18 -4.05
CA LYS A 250 -12.68 -4.51 -4.41
C LYS A 250 -13.93 -5.02 -3.68
N ASP A 251 -13.81 -6.09 -2.93
CA ASP A 251 -14.93 -6.67 -2.19
C ASP A 251 -14.46 -7.44 -0.94
N GLU A 252 -15.38 -7.63 0.00
CA GLU A 252 -15.12 -8.27 1.28
C GLU A 252 -14.69 -9.75 1.16
N HIS A 253 -15.14 -10.45 0.11
CA HIS A 253 -14.75 -11.85 -0.10
C HIS A 253 -13.30 -11.95 -0.60
N VAL A 254 -12.88 -11.11 -1.54
CA VAL A 254 -11.47 -10.95 -1.94
C VAL A 254 -10.62 -10.53 -0.76
N TYR A 255 -11.07 -9.54 0.02
CA TYR A 255 -10.39 -9.05 1.20
C TYR A 255 -10.10 -10.15 2.23
N ASN A 256 -11.09 -10.99 2.53
CA ASN A 256 -10.90 -12.11 3.45
C ASN A 256 -9.96 -13.19 2.90
N ARG A 257 -9.90 -13.39 1.57
CA ARG A 257 -8.94 -14.31 0.94
C ARG A 257 -7.52 -13.76 0.94
N THR A 258 -7.33 -12.47 0.65
CA THR A 258 -6.00 -11.85 0.55
C THR A 258 -5.27 -11.84 1.90
N ARG A 259 -6.01 -11.74 3.01
CA ARG A 259 -5.50 -11.90 4.39
C ARG A 259 -4.66 -13.15 4.60
N LYS A 260 -4.80 -14.21 3.79
CA LYS A 260 -3.97 -15.42 3.92
C LYS A 260 -2.51 -15.18 3.55
N LYS A 261 -2.25 -14.38 2.51
CA LYS A 261 -0.92 -14.16 1.89
C LYS A 261 -0.30 -12.81 2.23
N PHE A 262 -1.14 -11.81 2.46
CA PHE A 262 -0.76 -10.42 2.66
C PHE A 262 -0.84 -10.00 4.12
N ASP A 263 -0.19 -8.89 4.44
CA ASP A 263 -0.13 -8.28 5.77
C ASP A 263 -1.04 -7.03 5.86
N ALA A 264 -1.36 -6.37 4.74
CA ALA A 264 -2.34 -5.28 4.65
C ALA A 264 -3.11 -5.33 3.31
N ALA A 265 -4.15 -4.50 3.16
CA ALA A 265 -4.82 -4.29 1.88
C ALA A 265 -5.17 -2.82 1.62
N ILE A 266 -5.03 -2.48 0.34
CA ILE A 266 -5.53 -1.26 -0.31
C ILE A 266 -6.87 -1.62 -0.93
N PHE A 267 -7.95 -1.13 -0.31
CA PHE A 267 -9.32 -1.48 -0.61
C PHE A 267 -10.05 -0.39 -1.39
N GLU A 268 -11.09 -0.78 -2.12
CA GLU A 268 -11.91 0.11 -2.95
C GLU A 268 -13.35 -0.41 -2.99
N HIS A 269 -14.35 0.48 -3.05
CA HIS A 269 -15.79 0.17 -3.20
C HIS A 269 -16.51 -0.54 -2.03
N PHE A 270 -15.83 -0.84 -0.91
CA PHE A 270 -16.47 -1.37 0.30
C PHE A 270 -15.76 -0.86 1.55
N HIS A 271 -16.38 -1.04 2.73
CA HIS A 271 -15.85 -0.55 4.01
C HIS A 271 -15.48 -1.74 4.93
N PRO A 272 -14.20 -2.12 5.04
CA PRO A 272 -13.79 -3.22 5.90
C PRO A 272 -13.98 -2.84 7.38
N LYS A 273 -14.88 -3.54 8.08
CA LYS A 273 -15.21 -3.26 9.48
C LYS A 273 -14.13 -3.70 10.47
N ASP A 274 -13.38 -4.75 10.13
CA ASP A 274 -12.32 -5.30 10.96
C ASP A 274 -10.94 -4.92 10.40
N GLY A 275 -9.94 -4.75 11.27
CA GLY A 275 -8.54 -4.57 10.86
C GLY A 275 -8.03 -5.78 10.05
N PHE A 276 -7.11 -5.54 9.09
CA PHE A 276 -6.60 -6.58 8.18
C PHE A 276 -5.84 -7.72 8.87
N GLN A 277 -5.36 -7.48 10.08
CA GLN A 277 -4.59 -8.46 10.83
C GLN A 277 -5.38 -9.74 11.03
N LYS A 278 -4.70 -10.87 10.80
CA LYS A 278 -5.25 -12.20 11.11
C LYS A 278 -5.69 -12.19 12.58
N PRO A 279 -6.92 -12.66 12.91
CA PRO A 279 -7.28 -12.83 14.30
C PRO A 279 -6.18 -13.66 14.95
N LYS A 280 -5.51 -13.10 15.97
CA LYS A 280 -4.46 -13.80 16.72
C LYS A 280 -5.02 -15.19 16.99
N ARG A 281 -4.35 -16.24 16.46
CA ARG A 281 -4.67 -17.63 16.80
C ARG A 281 -4.73 -17.63 18.32
N HIS A 282 -5.92 -17.63 18.88
CA HIS A 282 -6.07 -17.75 20.31
C HIS A 282 -5.39 -19.08 20.61
N HIS A 283 -4.26 -19.04 21.31
CA HIS A 283 -3.86 -20.18 22.09
C HIS A 283 -5.12 -20.60 22.83
N ARG A 284 -5.57 -21.82 22.58
CA ARG A 284 -6.81 -22.42 23.11
C ARG A 284 -6.78 -22.55 24.65
N SER A 285 -6.03 -21.73 25.38
CA SER A 285 -6.02 -21.70 26.84
C SER A 285 -7.08 -20.75 27.44
N GLY A 286 -7.47 -19.67 26.75
CA GLY A 286 -8.36 -18.64 27.32
C GLY A 286 -9.86 -19.01 27.35
N LYS A 287 -10.38 -19.71 26.32
CA LYS A 287 -11.81 -20.09 26.29
C LYS A 287 -12.16 -21.17 27.31
N MET A 288 -11.21 -22.02 27.69
CA MET A 288 -11.43 -23.05 28.73
C MET A 288 -11.47 -22.46 30.14
N GLN A 289 -10.79 -21.33 30.40
CA GLN A 289 -10.87 -20.64 31.69
C GLN A 289 -12.15 -19.82 31.84
N ALA A 290 -12.59 -19.11 30.79
CA ALA A 290 -13.85 -18.36 30.83
C ALA A 290 -15.07 -19.28 31.01
N GLN A 291 -15.12 -20.42 30.32
CA GLN A 291 -16.20 -21.39 30.48
C GLN A 291 -16.19 -22.08 31.85
N LYS A 292 -15.01 -22.35 32.43
CA LYS A 292 -14.91 -22.88 33.81
C LYS A 292 -15.34 -21.87 34.88
N VAL A 293 -15.10 -20.58 34.66
CA VAL A 293 -15.53 -19.52 35.61
C VAL A 293 -17.05 -19.30 35.55
N ILE A 294 -17.66 -19.36 34.36
CA ILE A 294 -19.11 -19.22 34.20
C ILE A 294 -19.84 -20.43 34.81
N VAL A 295 -19.40 -21.65 34.53
CA VAL A 295 -19.99 -22.88 35.10
C VAL A 295 -19.84 -22.93 36.63
N LYS A 296 -18.72 -22.44 37.18
CA LYS A 296 -18.53 -22.37 38.64
C LYS A 296 -19.40 -21.30 39.30
N LYS A 297 -19.68 -20.18 38.62
CA LYS A 297 -20.61 -19.14 39.10
C LYS A 297 -22.06 -19.61 39.08
N GLU A 298 -22.49 -20.33 38.04
CA GLU A 298 -23.85 -20.89 37.96
C GLU A 298 -24.08 -21.99 39.01
N LYS A 299 -23.09 -22.86 39.23
CA LYS A 299 -23.20 -23.91 40.26
C LYS A 299 -23.31 -23.36 41.67
N ASN A 300 -22.51 -22.33 42.01
CA ASN A 300 -22.60 -21.67 43.32
C ASN A 300 -23.93 -20.92 43.52
N ARG A 301 -24.55 -20.39 42.44
CA ARG A 301 -25.84 -19.71 42.53
C ARG A 301 -26.99 -20.68 42.81
N LEU A 302 -26.97 -21.84 42.14
CA LEU A 302 -27.96 -22.90 42.35
C LEU A 302 -27.87 -23.52 43.75
N GLU A 303 -26.66 -23.70 44.29
CA GLU A 303 -26.47 -24.18 45.67
C GLU A 303 -26.94 -23.17 46.73
N THR A 304 -26.80 -21.86 46.49
CA THR A 304 -27.36 -20.83 47.39
C THR A 304 -28.87 -20.73 47.33
N ASP A 305 -29.48 -20.96 46.16
CA ASP A 305 -30.93 -20.91 46.00
C ASP A 305 -31.61 -22.16 46.62
N GLU A 306 -30.98 -23.34 46.56
CA GLU A 306 -31.47 -24.53 47.29
C GLU A 306 -31.37 -24.40 48.83
N LEU A 307 -30.39 -23.66 49.34
CA LEU A 307 -30.28 -23.41 50.79
C LEU A 307 -31.35 -22.43 51.31
N PHE A 308 -31.86 -21.54 50.45
CA PHE A 308 -32.90 -20.58 50.81
C PHE A 308 -34.31 -21.19 50.82
N LEU A 309 -34.53 -22.26 50.05
CA LEU A 309 -35.81 -22.99 49.97
C LEU A 309 -35.99 -24.06 51.06
N LYS A 310 -34.99 -24.29 51.92
CA LYS A 310 -35.01 -25.25 53.03
C LYS A 310 -35.06 -24.61 54.43
N LYS A 311 -35.42 -23.33 54.53
CA LYS A 311 -35.71 -22.65 55.81
C LYS A 311 -37.19 -22.32 55.94
#